data_AF-A0A392TWV8-F1
#
_entry.id   AF-A0A392TWV8-F1
#
_cell.length_a   1.000
_cell.length_b   1.000
_cell.length_c   1.000
_cell.angle_alpha   90.00
_cell.angle_beta   90.00
_cell.angle_gamma   90.00
#
_symmetry.space_group_name_H-M   'P 1'
#
loop_
_entity.id
_entity.type
_entity.pdbx_description
1 polymer ?
#
loop_
_entity_poly.entity_id
_entity_poly.type
_entity_poly.pdbx_seq_one_letter_code
_entity_poly.pdbx_strand_id
1 'polypeptide(L)' 'MEEDREVEPLLIGRPFLATGRSLIDVEMRELMLRTDEEQIMFNVFEAMKRHDEEEPQ' A
#
# COMPACT_ATOMS: atom_id res chain seq x y z
N MET A 1 3.27 24.13 3.69
CA MET A 1 3.34 23.26 4.87
C MET A 1 2.85 21.94 4.37
N GLU A 2 3.77 21.09 3.92
CA GLU A 2 3.41 19.75 3.47
C GLU A 2 2.89 19.03 4.71
N GLU A 3 1.66 18.53 4.58
CA GLU A 3 1.00 17.77 5.63
C GLU A 3 1.77 16.47 5.82
N ASP A 4 2.83 16.55 6.62
CA ASP A 4 3.50 15.43 7.28
C ASP A 4 2.56 14.88 8.38
N ARG A 5 1.30 14.66 7.99
CA ARG A 5 0.34 13.91 8.78
C ARG A 5 0.93 12.52 8.84
N GLU A 6 1.34 12.07 10.03
CA GLU A 6 1.64 10.68 10.33
C GLU A 6 0.76 9.78 9.47
N VAL A 7 1.34 9.21 8.41
CA VAL A 7 0.58 8.40 7.46
C VAL A 7 0.35 7.08 8.16
N GLU A 8 -0.78 6.95 8.85
CA GLU A 8 -1.12 5.70 9.49
C GLU A 8 -1.26 4.58 8.43
N PRO A 9 -0.64 3.41 8.65
CA PRO A 9 -0.73 2.31 7.68
C PRO A 9 -2.17 1.88 7.43
N LEU A 10 -2.63 1.98 6.18
CA LEU A 10 -3.96 1.53 5.78
C LEU A 10 -4.00 0.00 5.69
N LEU A 11 -4.76 -0.64 6.58
CA LEU A 11 -4.92 -2.10 6.57
C LEU A 11 -5.93 -2.51 5.49
N ILE A 12 -5.42 -3.08 4.39
CA ILE A 12 -6.24 -3.61 3.31
C ILE A 12 -6.52 -5.11 3.55
N GLY A 13 -7.76 -5.42 3.88
CA GLY A 13 -8.21 -6.80 4.10
C GLY A 13 -8.53 -7.57 2.82
N ARG A 14 -8.65 -8.89 2.95
CA ARG A 14 -9.08 -9.81 1.88
C ARG A 14 -10.36 -9.38 1.14
N PRO A 15 -11.42 -8.87 1.81
CA PRO A 15 -12.63 -8.41 1.12
C PRO A 15 -12.37 -7.27 0.13
N PHE A 16 -11.47 -6.35 0.46
CA PHE A 16 -11.11 -5.23 -0.41
C PHE A 16 -10.34 -5.72 -1.63
N LEU A 17 -9.32 -6.57 -1.41
CA LEU A 17 -8.54 -7.16 -2.49
C LEU A 17 -9.40 -8.00 -3.45
N ALA A 18 -10.38 -8.72 -2.92
CA ALA A 18 -11.33 -9.49 -3.71
C ALA A 18 -12.24 -8.60 -4.57
N THR A 19 -12.74 -7.50 -4.01
CA THR A 19 -13.61 -6.55 -4.72
C THR A 19 -12.85 -5.80 -5.81
N GLY A 20 -11.64 -5.31 -5.49
CA GLY A 20 -10.77 -4.57 -6.41
C GLY A 20 -10.07 -5.43 -7.46
N ARG A 21 -10.37 -6.74 -7.52
CA ARG A 21 -9.74 -7.72 -8.43
C ARG A 21 -8.21 -7.58 -8.44
N SER A 22 -7.62 -7.43 -7.25
CA SER A 22 -6.20 -7.16 -7.09
C SER A 22 -5.34 -8.32 -7.58
N LEU A 23 -4.19 -7.99 -8.17
CA LEU A 23 -3.17 -8.98 -8.55
C LEU A 23 -1.95 -8.79 -7.66
N ILE A 24 -1.41 -9.88 -7.12
CA ILE A 24 -0.19 -9.88 -6.32
C ILE A 24 0.84 -10.71 -7.05
N ASP A 25 1.92 -10.06 -7.47
CA ASP A 25 3.12 -10.73 -7.94
C ASP A 25 4.10 -10.85 -6.77
N VAL A 26 4.27 -12.08 -6.27
CA VAL A 26 5.14 -12.35 -5.12
C VAL A 26 6.61 -12.31 -5.48
N GLU A 27 6.97 -12.65 -6.72
CA GLU A 27 8.35 -12.66 -7.19
C GLU A 27 8.84 -11.21 -7.39
N MET A 28 8.04 -10.41 -8.09
CA MET A 28 8.32 -9.01 -8.36
C MET A 28 8.03 -8.10 -7.16
N ARG A 29 7.30 -8.60 -6.15
CA ARG A 29 6.94 -7.87 -4.92
C ARG A 29 6.05 -6.68 -5.21
N GLU A 30 5.07 -6.90 -6.08
CA GLU A 30 4.15 -5.88 -6.56
C GLU A 30 2.69 -6.25 -6.27
N LEU A 31 1.90 -5.25 -5.90
CA LEU A 31 0.45 -5.32 -5.78
C LEU A 31 -0.17 -4.36 -6.80
N MET A 32 -0.99 -4.89 -7.71
CA MET A 32 -1.81 -4.11 -8.63
C MET A 32 -3.23 -4.02 -8.10
N LEU A 33 -3.72 -2.79 -7.90
CA LEU A 33 -5.13 -2.50 -7.67
C LEU A 33 -5.74 -1.97 -8.96
N ARG A 34 -6.88 -2.53 -9.38
CA ARG A 34 -7.59 -2.09 -10.57
C ARG A 34 -8.96 -1.55 -10.18
N THR A 35 -9.23 -0.30 -10.55
CA THR A 35 -10.56 0.30 -10.54
C THR A 35 -11.09 0.33 -11.97
N ASP A 36 -12.29 0.85 -12.20
CA ASP A 36 -12.90 0.85 -13.53
C ASP A 36 -12.08 1.65 -14.57
N GLU A 37 -11.37 2.70 -14.14
CA GLU A 37 -10.63 3.60 -15.04
C GLU A 37 -9.12 3.63 -14.77
N GLU A 38 -8.66 3.09 -13.64
CA GLU A 38 -7.27 3.23 -13.20
C GLU A 38 -6.64 1.93 -12.73
N GLN A 39 -5.32 1.87 -12.89
CA GLN A 39 -4.49 0.82 -12.32
C GLN A 39 -3.40 1.48 -11.48
N ILE A 40 -3.28 1.04 -10.24
CA ILE A 40 -2.28 1.55 -9.30
C ILE A 40 -1.38 0.38 -8.89
N MET A 41 -0.07 0.59 -8.99
CA MET A 41 0.96 -0.36 -8.62
C MET A 41 1.62 0.05 -7.31
N PHE A 42 1.75 -0.91 -6.39
CA PHE A 42 2.43 -0.73 -5.12
C PHE A 42 3.57 -1.73 -4.98
N ASN A 43 4.72 -1.27 -4.49
CA ASN A 43 5.73 -2.17 -3.95
C ASN A 43 5.28 -2.63 -2.57
N VAL A 44 5.10 -3.94 -2.36
CA VAL A 44 4.57 -4.44 -1.08
C VAL A 44 5.53 -4.23 0.09
N PHE A 45 6.85 -4.17 -0.12
CA PHE A 45 7.78 -3.92 0.98
C PHE A 45 7.77 -2.46 1.42
N GLU A 46 7.74 -1.53 0.49
CA GLU A 46 7.61 -0.10 0.81
C GLU A 46 6.25 0.18 1.48
N ALA A 47 5.16 -0.42 0.98
CA ALA A 47 3.83 -0.25 1.56
C ALA A 47 3.66 -0.88 2.95
N MET A 48 4.50 -1.87 3.30
CA MET A 48 4.49 -2.50 4.63
C MET A 48 5.49 -1.87 5.61
N LYS A 49 6.33 -0.91 5.17
CA LYS A 49 7.17 -0.15 6.10
C LYS A 49 6.26 0.62 7.05
N ARG A 50 6.46 0.39 8.34
CA ARG A 50 5.92 1.26 9.37
C ARG A 50 6.81 2.48 9.46
N HIS A 51 6.21 3.65 9.55
CA HIS A 51 6.93 4.88 9.92
C HIS A 51 7.25 4.83 11.43
N ASP A 52 8.07 3.86 11.86
CA ASP A 52 8.64 3.81 13.22
C ASP A 52 10.11 4.30 13.22
N GLU A 53 10.63 4.76 12.07
CA GLU A 53 12.03 5.21 11.92
C GLU A 53 12.21 6.74 11.91
N GLU A 54 11.31 7.46 12.59
CA GLU A 54 11.56 8.84 13.03
C GLU A 54 11.41 8.96 14.55
N GLU A 55 12.24 8.24 15.32
CA GLU A 55 12.64 8.75 16.64
C GLU A 55 14.01 9.43 16.52
N PRO A 56 14.08 10.76 16.55
CA PRO A 56 15.26 11.46 17.00
C PRO A 56 15.15 11.67 18.52
N GLN A 57 15.86 10.86 19.32
CA GLN A 57 16.39 11.29 20.63
C GLN A 57 17.77 10.69 20.89
#